data_AF-A0A178AA81-F1
#
_entry.id   AF-A0A178AA81-F1
#
_cell.length_a   1.000
_cell.length_b   1.000
_cell.length_c   1.000
_cell.angle_alpha   90.00
_cell.angle_beta   90.00
_cell.angle_gamma   90.00
#
_symmetry.space_group_name_H-M   'P 1'
#
loop_
_entity.id
_entity.type
_entity.pdbx_description
1 polymer ?
#
loop_
_entity_poly.entity_id
_entity_poly.type
_entity_poly.pdbx_seq_one_letter_code
_entity_poly.pdbx_strand_id
1 'polypeptide(L)'
;MVAPYSTQKARSTDGTKLSSRGALLISPQPLSSLSDTTCPICRDSYVNMPTPGQKVSPDREFAVSIDMVAEWHGSKRLCGHVLGRKCFEKHLKSKGAWRNRCPLCRDVWFRGDDVDEREDDEAVQDDESTTPEQPTMRPRRSARISARTNSGRNTSLQPMSANNGVNRTHHTQRGSRRPRHCTQQLLAALEVCANGDEVTGTMDDVERRLHTLYKEMER
;
A
#
# COMPACT_ATOMS: atom_id res chain seq x y z
N MET A 1 -15.66 60.83 3.04
CA MET A 1 -14.56 60.15 2.33
C MET A 1 -14.58 58.69 2.74
N VAL A 2 -15.12 57.81 1.90
CA VAL A 2 -15.27 56.37 2.17
C VAL A 2 -14.57 55.63 1.04
N ALA A 3 -13.54 54.85 1.36
CA ALA A 3 -12.74 54.13 0.37
C ALA A 3 -13.45 52.84 -0.09
N PRO A 4 -13.41 52.48 -1.38
CA PRO A 4 -14.01 51.26 -1.88
C PRO A 4 -13.14 50.03 -1.55
N TYR A 5 -13.79 48.96 -1.07
CA TYR A 5 -13.17 47.67 -0.82
C TYR A 5 -12.88 46.95 -2.14
N SER A 6 -11.60 46.71 -2.38
CA SER A 6 -11.07 45.98 -3.53
C SER A 6 -11.30 44.47 -3.33
N THR A 7 -12.17 43.88 -4.15
CA THR A 7 -12.45 42.44 -4.18
C THR A 7 -11.40 41.73 -5.02
N GLN A 8 -10.45 41.05 -4.35
CA GLN A 8 -9.50 40.18 -5.04
C GLN A 8 -10.19 38.85 -5.43
N LYS A 9 -10.28 38.59 -6.73
CA LYS A 9 -10.68 37.28 -7.29
C LYS A 9 -9.57 36.26 -7.03
N ALA A 10 -9.81 35.32 -6.14
CA ALA A 10 -8.98 34.12 -5.99
C ALA A 10 -9.14 33.24 -7.25
N ARG A 11 -8.10 33.18 -8.09
CA ARG A 11 -7.96 32.15 -9.12
C ARG A 11 -7.51 30.87 -8.42
N SER A 12 -8.44 29.95 -8.21
CA SER A 12 -8.14 28.59 -7.78
C SER A 12 -7.92 27.74 -9.03
N THR A 13 -6.65 27.47 -9.35
CA THR A 13 -6.23 26.55 -10.41
C THR A 13 -5.38 25.42 -9.82
N ASP A 14 -5.86 24.82 -8.73
CA ASP A 14 -5.35 23.53 -8.29
C ASP A 14 -6.28 22.45 -8.82
N GLY A 15 -6.06 22.09 -10.09
CA GLY A 15 -6.47 20.81 -10.65
C GLY A 15 -5.73 19.71 -9.91
N THR A 16 -6.16 19.43 -8.68
CA THR A 16 -5.71 18.28 -7.89
C THR A 16 -6.18 17.06 -8.66
N LYS A 17 -5.29 16.52 -9.51
CA LYS A 17 -5.40 15.15 -10.02
C LYS A 17 -5.78 14.33 -8.80
N LEU A 18 -6.99 13.76 -8.78
CA LEU A 18 -7.42 12.81 -7.76
C LEU A 18 -6.55 11.56 -7.95
N SER A 19 -5.29 11.67 -7.51
CA SER A 19 -4.34 10.57 -7.42
C SER A 19 -5.07 9.48 -6.66
N SER A 20 -5.03 8.28 -7.23
CA SER A 20 -5.73 7.08 -6.80
C SER A 20 -5.32 6.73 -5.37
N ARG A 21 -5.89 7.42 -4.40
CA ARG A 21 -5.55 7.31 -2.98
C ARG A 21 -6.15 6.03 -2.43
N GLY A 22 -5.41 4.94 -2.58
CA GLY A 22 -5.68 3.73 -1.82
C GLY A 22 -5.42 3.95 -0.32
N ALA A 23 -6.24 3.37 0.54
CA ALA A 23 -6.03 3.38 1.99
C ALA A 23 -5.51 2.01 2.46
N LEU A 24 -4.45 2.00 3.26
CA LEU A 24 -3.97 0.81 3.94
C LEU A 24 -4.72 0.61 5.25
N LEU A 25 -5.35 -0.54 5.41
CA LEU A 25 -5.95 -0.95 6.68
C LEU A 25 -4.89 -1.70 7.50
N ILE A 26 -4.51 -1.08 8.62
CA ILE A 26 -3.52 -1.60 9.55
C ILE A 26 -4.27 -2.00 10.82
N SER A 27 -4.16 -3.28 11.19
CA SER A 27 -4.81 -3.82 12.38
C SER A 27 -3.77 -4.04 13.48
N PRO A 28 -3.94 -3.46 14.67
CA PRO A 28 -3.09 -3.79 15.80
C PRO A 28 -3.30 -5.24 16.24
N GLN A 29 -2.22 -5.93 16.57
CA GLN A 29 -2.25 -7.33 17.00
C GLN A 29 -2.01 -7.45 18.51
N PRO A 30 -2.87 -8.13 19.28
CA PRO A 30 -2.63 -8.38 20.69
C PRO A 30 -1.44 -9.35 20.87
N LEU A 31 -0.62 -9.15 21.90
CA LEU A 31 0.56 -10.00 22.12
C LEU A 31 0.21 -11.48 22.32
N SER A 32 -0.98 -11.76 22.84
CA SER A 32 -1.48 -13.12 23.06
C SER A 32 -1.80 -13.88 21.77
N SER A 33 -1.97 -13.20 20.63
CA SER A 33 -2.25 -13.87 19.34
C SER A 33 -0.99 -14.14 18.51
N LEU A 34 0.18 -13.67 18.95
CA LEU A 34 1.42 -13.75 18.18
C LEU A 34 2.23 -14.98 18.57
N SER A 35 2.80 -15.66 17.57
CA SER A 35 3.83 -16.69 17.79
C SER A 35 5.15 -16.07 18.26
N ASP A 36 5.50 -14.93 17.67
CA ASP A 36 6.75 -14.22 17.92
C ASP A 36 6.46 -12.84 18.52
N THR A 37 7.04 -12.57 19.70
CA THR A 37 6.84 -11.31 20.43
C THR A 37 7.88 -10.24 20.09
N THR A 38 8.66 -10.44 19.02
CA THR A 38 9.72 -9.50 18.61
C THR A 38 9.57 -9.09 17.15
N CYS A 39 9.94 -7.85 16.84
CA CYS A 39 9.86 -7.31 15.51
C CYS A 39 10.88 -7.97 14.57
N PRO A 40 10.49 -8.51 13.40
CA PRO A 40 11.44 -9.17 12.49
C PRO A 40 12.45 -8.20 11.84
N ILE A 41 12.21 -6.87 11.92
CA ILE A 41 13.07 -5.85 11.31
C ILE A 41 14.09 -5.31 12.31
N CYS A 42 13.65 -4.74 13.44
CA CYS A 42 14.53 -4.15 14.45
C CYS A 42 14.90 -5.10 15.60
N ARG A 43 14.18 -6.23 15.76
CA ARG A 43 14.28 -7.19 16.87
C ARG A 43 13.86 -6.67 18.25
N ASP A 44 13.26 -5.49 18.30
CA ASP A 44 12.67 -4.97 19.54
C ASP A 44 11.45 -5.80 19.95
N SER A 45 11.24 -5.96 21.25
CA SER A 45 10.07 -6.65 21.79
C SER A 45 8.82 -5.78 21.67
N TYR A 46 7.71 -6.40 21.27
CA TYR A 46 6.43 -5.71 21.19
C TYR A 46 5.87 -5.44 22.59
N VAL A 47 5.15 -4.32 22.73
CA VAL A 47 4.36 -4.01 23.91
C VAL A 47 2.86 -4.04 23.60
N ASN A 48 2.03 -4.26 24.62
CA ASN A 48 0.58 -4.17 24.48
C ASN A 48 0.16 -2.77 24.05
N MET A 49 -0.84 -2.69 23.18
CA MET A 49 -1.41 -1.41 22.77
C MET A 49 -1.90 -0.61 23.98
N PRO A 50 -1.68 0.71 23.99
CA PRO A 50 -2.23 1.55 25.03
C PRO A 50 -3.74 1.60 24.99
N THR A 51 -4.34 1.65 26.17
CA THR A 51 -5.75 2.03 26.31
C THR A 51 -5.90 3.51 25.94
N PRO A 52 -7.03 3.93 25.32
CA PRO A 52 -7.31 5.34 25.06
C PRO A 52 -7.08 6.22 26.30
N GLY A 53 -6.30 7.29 26.16
CA GLY A 53 -5.92 8.19 27.25
C GLY A 53 -4.60 7.84 27.96
N GLN A 54 -4.03 6.65 27.72
CA GLN A 54 -2.72 6.30 28.27
C GLN A 54 -1.59 6.97 27.49
N LYS A 55 -0.71 7.69 28.20
CA LYS A 55 0.51 8.27 27.62
C LYS A 55 1.48 7.15 27.25
N VAL A 56 1.80 7.04 25.96
CA VAL A 56 2.78 6.09 25.45
C VAL A 56 4.08 6.80 25.14
N SER A 57 5.19 6.22 25.62
CA SER A 57 6.51 6.65 25.18
C SER A 57 6.65 6.39 23.68
N PRO A 58 7.08 7.39 22.89
CA PRO A 58 7.28 7.23 21.45
C PRO A 58 8.30 6.15 21.11
N ASP A 59 9.08 5.69 22.10
CA ASP A 59 10.10 4.65 21.95
C ASP A 59 9.56 3.22 21.87
N ARG A 60 8.29 2.98 22.20
CA ARG A 60 7.70 1.65 22.22
C ARG A 60 7.26 1.15 20.84
N GLU A 61 7.49 -0.14 20.61
CA GLU A 61 7.12 -0.84 19.37
C GLU A 61 5.83 -1.64 19.58
N PHE A 62 4.90 -1.54 18.63
CA PHE A 62 3.61 -2.22 18.69
C PHE A 62 3.48 -3.16 17.50
N ALA A 63 2.96 -4.35 17.73
CA ALA A 63 2.67 -5.31 16.67
C ALA A 63 1.49 -4.82 15.82
N VAL A 64 1.71 -4.70 14.51
CA VAL A 64 0.68 -4.33 13.53
C VAL A 64 0.70 -5.31 12.37
N SER A 65 -0.48 -5.76 11.94
CA SER A 65 -0.66 -6.53 10.71
C SER A 65 -1.22 -5.65 9.60
N ILE A 66 -0.90 -5.99 8.36
CA ILE A 66 -1.39 -5.30 7.17
C ILE A 66 -2.30 -6.27 6.43
N ASP A 67 -3.61 -6.06 6.60
CA ASP A 67 -4.59 -7.06 6.21
C ASP A 67 -5.20 -6.75 4.83
N MET A 68 -5.39 -5.46 4.54
CA MET A 68 -6.18 -5.03 3.39
C MET A 68 -5.74 -3.67 2.85
N VAL A 69 -5.89 -3.50 1.54
CA VAL A 69 -5.85 -2.20 0.87
C VAL A 69 -7.22 -1.92 0.30
N ALA A 70 -7.78 -0.75 0.59
CA ALA A 70 -8.95 -0.22 -0.08
C ALA A 70 -8.47 0.60 -1.28
N GLU A 71 -8.65 0.05 -2.49
CA GLU A 71 -8.46 0.77 -3.75
C GLU A 71 -9.83 1.26 -4.25
N TRP A 72 -9.86 2.26 -5.12
CA TRP A 72 -11.11 2.84 -5.63
C TRP A 72 -12.02 1.80 -6.33
N HIS A 73 -11.42 0.77 -6.95
CA HIS A 73 -12.14 -0.31 -7.60
C HIS A 73 -12.43 -1.51 -6.68
N GLY A 74 -12.12 -1.42 -5.39
CA GLY A 74 -12.44 -2.43 -4.38
C GLY A 74 -11.31 -2.73 -3.40
N SER A 75 -11.55 -3.70 -2.52
CA SER A 75 -10.60 -4.10 -1.49
C SER A 75 -9.76 -5.31 -1.89
N LYS A 76 -8.45 -5.26 -1.65
CA LYS A 76 -7.51 -6.36 -1.86
C LYS A 76 -6.96 -6.85 -0.53
N ARG A 77 -6.99 -8.17 -0.30
CA ARG A 77 -6.31 -8.80 0.86
C ARG A 77 -4.80 -8.86 0.64
N LEU A 78 -4.05 -8.62 1.70
CA LEU A 78 -2.58 -8.65 1.71
C LEU A 78 -2.05 -9.85 2.49
N CYS A 79 -0.72 -9.93 2.57
CA CYS A 79 0.00 -11.05 3.19
C CYS A 79 -0.23 -11.21 4.70
N GLY A 80 -0.77 -10.22 5.41
CA GLY A 80 -1.06 -10.31 6.85
C GLY A 80 0.17 -10.41 7.76
N HIS A 81 1.39 -10.20 7.24
CA HIS A 81 2.60 -10.24 8.05
C HIS A 81 2.58 -9.17 9.15
N VAL A 82 3.03 -9.56 10.34
CA VAL A 82 3.12 -8.69 11.51
C VAL A 82 4.47 -7.99 11.54
N LEU A 83 4.45 -6.68 11.75
CA LEU A 83 5.62 -5.81 11.82
C LEU A 83 5.51 -4.90 13.04
N GLY A 84 6.64 -4.31 13.44
CA GLY A 84 6.62 -3.18 14.35
C GLY A 84 6.04 -1.94 13.66
N ARG A 85 5.09 -1.26 14.30
CA ARG A 85 4.52 0.04 13.89
C ARG A 85 5.60 1.01 13.38
N LYS A 86 6.69 1.23 14.11
CA LYS A 86 7.72 2.21 13.70
C LYS A 86 8.49 1.74 12.48
N CYS A 87 8.87 0.46 12.47
CA CYS A 87 9.55 -0.13 11.33
C CYS A 87 8.69 -0.03 10.07
N PHE A 88 7.39 -0.27 10.23
CA PHE A 88 6.41 -0.12 9.16
C PHE A 88 6.25 1.34 8.71
N GLU A 89 6.08 2.31 9.63
CA GLU A 89 6.01 3.73 9.30
C GLU A 89 7.29 4.23 8.60
N LYS A 90 8.47 3.81 9.09
CA LYS A 90 9.76 4.13 8.47
C LYS A 90 9.86 3.53 7.06
N HIS A 91 9.36 2.31 6.87
CA HIS A 91 9.33 1.65 5.57
C HIS A 91 8.40 2.38 4.58
N LEU A 92 7.21 2.80 5.01
CA LEU A 92 6.31 3.61 4.18
C LEU A 92 6.89 4.99 3.82
N LYS A 93 7.62 5.63 4.75
CA LYS A 93 8.29 6.92 4.54
C LYS A 93 9.57 6.80 3.72
N SER A 94 10.06 5.59 3.45
CA SER A 94 11.26 5.39 2.64
C SER A 94 11.03 5.84 1.20
N LYS A 95 12.07 6.39 0.56
CA LYS A 95 12.04 6.74 -0.85
C LYS A 95 12.37 5.49 -1.67
N GLY A 96 11.64 5.29 -2.77
CA GLY A 96 11.92 4.25 -3.77
C GLY A 96 10.83 3.20 -3.92
N ALA A 97 11.01 2.33 -4.91
CA ALA A 97 10.05 1.32 -5.36
C ALA A 97 9.78 0.17 -4.38
N TRP A 98 10.39 0.21 -3.18
CA TRP A 98 10.22 -0.81 -2.14
C TRP A 98 9.24 -0.40 -1.03
N ARG A 99 8.90 0.89 -0.91
CA ARG A 99 7.99 1.41 0.12
C ARG A 99 6.59 0.79 0.07
N ASN A 100 6.18 0.33 -1.12
CA ASN A 100 4.87 -0.25 -1.40
C ASN A 100 4.87 -1.78 -1.37
N ARG A 101 5.92 -2.41 -0.83
CA ARG A 101 6.06 -3.86 -0.75
C ARG A 101 6.26 -4.33 0.68
N CYS A 102 5.81 -5.53 0.99
CA CYS A 102 6.08 -6.17 2.27
C CYS A 102 7.59 -6.43 2.45
N PRO A 103 8.23 -5.98 3.55
CA PRO A 103 9.64 -6.25 3.79
C PRO A 103 9.97 -7.73 4.04
N LEU A 104 8.97 -8.55 4.42
CA LEU A 104 9.17 -9.98 4.69
C LEU A 104 8.97 -10.85 3.44
N CYS A 105 7.85 -10.69 2.74
CA CYS A 105 7.50 -11.55 1.60
C CYS A 105 7.54 -10.86 0.23
N ARG A 106 7.77 -9.55 0.20
CA ARG A 106 7.83 -8.71 -1.02
C ARG A 106 6.51 -8.58 -1.79
N ASP A 107 5.39 -9.03 -1.23
CA ASP A 107 4.06 -8.78 -1.79
C ASP A 107 3.80 -7.28 -1.94
N VAL A 108 3.26 -6.88 -3.09
CA VAL A 108 2.95 -5.48 -3.39
C VAL A 108 1.64 -5.09 -2.70
N TRP A 109 1.73 -4.12 -1.79
CA TRP A 109 0.59 -3.57 -1.06
C TRP A 109 -0.27 -2.71 -1.97
N PHE A 110 0.34 -1.70 -2.61
CA PHE A 110 -0.33 -0.79 -3.53
C PHE A 110 0.57 -0.56 -4.74
N ARG A 111 -0.02 -0.40 -5.93
CA ARG A 111 0.73 0.06 -7.11
C ARG A 111 0.94 1.56 -6.92
N GLY A 112 2.19 2.02 -6.95
CA GLY A 112 2.46 3.45 -6.89
C GLY A 112 2.01 4.07 -8.21
N ASP A 113 1.36 5.23 -8.15
CA ASP A 113 1.08 6.10 -9.31
C ASP A 113 2.37 6.70 -9.91
N ASP A 114 3.56 6.22 -9.49
CA ASP A 114 4.87 6.65 -9.99
C ASP A 114 5.09 6.32 -11.49
N VAL A 115 4.05 5.90 -12.22
CA VAL A 115 4.06 5.54 -13.65
C VAL A 115 3.28 6.52 -14.52
N ASP A 116 2.63 7.56 -13.96
CA ASP A 116 2.07 8.61 -14.82
C ASP A 116 3.19 9.50 -15.37
N GLU A 117 3.64 9.09 -16.55
CA GLU A 117 3.83 10.00 -17.68
C GLU A 117 4.90 11.07 -17.47
N ARG A 118 6.17 10.62 -17.45
CA ARG A 118 7.04 11.13 -18.52
C ARG A 118 6.58 10.48 -19.81
N GLU A 119 5.44 10.92 -20.33
CA GLU A 119 5.41 11.17 -21.76
C GLU A 119 6.44 12.26 -21.91
N ASP A 120 7.68 11.82 -22.15
CA ASP A 120 8.65 12.67 -22.77
C ASP A 120 7.92 13.20 -24.01
N ASP A 121 7.50 14.46 -23.94
CA ASP A 121 7.46 15.37 -25.08
C ASP A 121 8.86 15.29 -25.71
N GLU A 122 9.17 14.17 -26.34
CA GLU A 122 9.99 14.10 -27.54
C GLU A 122 9.16 14.82 -28.61
N ALA A 123 9.05 16.14 -28.44
CA ALA A 123 9.04 17.03 -29.58
C ALA A 123 10.38 16.77 -30.27
N VAL A 124 10.36 15.74 -31.12
CA VAL A 124 11.29 15.53 -32.22
C VAL A 124 11.33 16.85 -32.97
N GLN A 125 12.29 17.70 -32.61
CA GLN A 125 12.77 18.70 -33.53
C GLN A 125 13.66 17.92 -34.48
N ASP A 126 13.12 17.64 -35.66
CA ASP A 126 13.87 17.25 -36.84
C ASP A 126 14.90 18.36 -37.12
N ASP A 127 16.07 18.30 -36.48
CA ASP A 127 17.26 19.01 -36.95
C ASP A 127 18.16 18.00 -37.66
N GLU A 128 17.80 17.81 -38.93
CA GLU A 128 18.57 17.19 -39.98
C GLU A 128 19.91 17.94 -40.13
N SER A 129 21.01 17.39 -39.60
CA SER A 129 22.38 17.67 -40.08
C SER A 129 23.42 16.67 -39.58
N THR A 130 23.48 15.53 -40.28
CA THR A 130 24.70 14.93 -40.86
C THR A 130 26.05 15.20 -40.17
N THR A 131 26.64 14.16 -39.59
CA THR A 131 28.08 13.84 -39.80
C THR A 131 28.38 12.38 -39.50
N PRO A 132 29.03 11.63 -40.42
CA PRO A 132 29.39 10.23 -40.20
C PRO A 132 30.81 10.06 -39.62
N GLU A 133 31.06 8.85 -39.09
CA GLU A 133 32.38 8.24 -38.80
C GLU A 133 33.00 8.57 -37.41
N GLN A 134 33.50 7.65 -36.57
CA GLN A 134 34.08 6.31 -36.76
C GLN A 134 33.85 5.37 -35.55
N PRO A 135 33.91 4.03 -35.72
CA PRO A 135 33.79 3.06 -34.64
C PRO A 135 35.13 2.79 -33.94
N THR A 136 35.30 3.29 -32.70
CA THR A 136 36.39 2.82 -31.83
C THR A 136 35.90 1.69 -30.93
N MET A 137 36.28 0.47 -31.30
CA MET A 137 36.04 -0.75 -30.53
C MET A 137 36.65 -0.62 -29.13
N ARG A 138 35.80 -0.52 -28.10
CA ARG A 138 36.23 -0.71 -26.71
C ARG A 138 36.00 -2.17 -26.28
N PRO A 139 37.04 -2.85 -25.76
CA PRO A 139 36.99 -4.28 -25.47
C PRO A 139 36.11 -4.61 -24.25
N ARG A 140 35.28 -5.64 -24.43
CA ARG A 140 34.47 -6.33 -23.42
C ARG A 140 35.32 -6.74 -22.20
N ARG A 141 35.11 -6.09 -21.05
CA ARG A 141 35.56 -6.58 -19.74
C ARG A 141 34.65 -7.72 -19.27
N SER A 142 34.83 -8.90 -19.84
CA SER A 142 34.20 -10.14 -19.39
C SER A 142 35.25 -11.26 -19.37
N ALA A 143 36.21 -11.17 -18.46
CA ALA A 143 37.11 -12.27 -18.11
C ALA A 143 37.95 -11.86 -16.88
N ARG A 144 37.66 -12.46 -15.72
CA ARG A 144 38.61 -12.82 -14.62
C ARG A 144 37.88 -12.88 -13.28
N ILE A 145 37.08 -13.93 -13.08
CA ILE A 145 36.89 -14.52 -11.75
C ILE A 145 36.81 -16.05 -11.94
N SER A 146 37.93 -16.64 -12.37
CA SER A 146 38.15 -18.09 -12.36
C SER A 146 39.58 -18.35 -11.89
N ALA A 147 39.83 -18.16 -10.59
CA ALA A 147 40.97 -18.75 -9.88
C ALA A 147 40.93 -18.31 -8.41
N ARG A 148 40.70 -19.28 -7.52
CA ARG A 148 40.86 -19.32 -6.04
C ARG A 148 39.60 -19.98 -5.47
N THR A 149 39.63 -21.13 -4.83
CA THR A 149 40.71 -21.96 -4.31
C THR A 149 40.08 -23.31 -4.00
N ASN A 150 40.68 -24.36 -4.53
CA ASN A 150 40.49 -25.74 -4.10
C ASN A 150 41.31 -25.93 -2.82
N SER A 151 40.68 -26.19 -1.66
CA SER A 151 41.29 -26.78 -0.47
C SER A 151 40.22 -27.33 0.48
N GLY A 152 39.87 -28.59 0.21
CA GLY A 152 39.36 -29.64 1.10
C GLY A 152 38.60 -29.29 2.39
N ARG A 153 37.39 -29.85 2.51
CA ARG A 153 37.03 -30.70 3.66
C ARG A 153 35.75 -31.51 3.43
N ASN A 154 35.92 -32.82 3.51
CA ASN A 154 34.97 -33.86 3.94
C ASN A 154 33.49 -33.71 3.52
N THR A 155 33.19 -34.47 2.47
CA THR A 155 32.04 -35.37 2.35
C THR A 155 31.35 -35.77 3.66
N SER A 156 30.13 -35.29 3.83
CA SER A 156 29.03 -36.07 4.40
C SER A 156 27.85 -35.92 3.43
N LEU A 157 27.67 -36.93 2.59
CA LEU A 157 26.57 -37.04 1.64
C LEU A 157 25.29 -37.33 2.44
N GLN A 158 24.48 -36.31 2.68
CA GLN A 158 23.07 -36.52 2.95
C GLN A 158 22.29 -36.55 1.63
N PRO A 159 21.41 -37.54 1.42
CA PRO A 159 20.58 -37.62 0.22
C PRO A 159 19.59 -36.45 0.23
N MET A 160 19.64 -35.62 -0.81
CA MET A 160 18.68 -34.54 -1.02
C MET A 160 17.31 -35.15 -1.30
N SER A 161 16.39 -34.97 -0.35
CA SER A 161 14.98 -35.30 -0.51
C SER A 161 14.38 -34.34 -1.54
N ALA A 162 14.22 -34.83 -2.76
CA ALA A 162 13.46 -34.20 -3.83
C ALA A 162 11.97 -34.39 -3.53
N ASN A 163 11.43 -33.64 -2.56
CA ASN A 163 9.99 -33.51 -2.36
C ASN A 163 9.72 -32.25 -1.55
N ASN A 164 9.30 -31.20 -2.24
CA ASN A 164 8.19 -30.33 -1.85
C ASN A 164 8.12 -29.14 -2.81
N GLY A 165 7.69 -29.44 -4.04
CA GLY A 165 6.99 -28.46 -4.86
C GLY A 165 5.68 -28.15 -4.16
N VAL A 166 5.71 -27.19 -3.23
CA VAL A 166 4.50 -26.61 -2.64
C VAL A 166 3.81 -25.83 -3.75
N ASN A 167 2.93 -26.53 -4.47
CA ASN A 167 1.85 -25.90 -5.20
C ASN A 167 1.13 -24.99 -4.22
N ARG A 168 1.48 -23.69 -4.22
CA ARG A 168 0.63 -22.63 -3.69
C ARG A 168 -0.59 -22.61 -4.60
N THR A 169 -1.50 -23.53 -4.31
CA THR A 169 -2.88 -23.41 -4.73
C THR A 169 -3.31 -22.03 -4.26
N HIS A 170 -3.53 -21.14 -5.22
CA HIS A 170 -4.31 -19.94 -4.99
C HIS A 170 -5.68 -20.42 -4.53
N HIS A 171 -5.79 -20.65 -3.22
CA HIS A 171 -7.05 -20.90 -2.57
C HIS A 171 -7.79 -19.59 -2.66
N THR A 172 -8.45 -19.40 -3.80
CA THR A 172 -9.57 -18.50 -3.99
C THR A 172 -10.60 -18.97 -2.96
N GLN A 173 -10.44 -18.46 -1.73
CA GLN A 173 -11.50 -18.51 -0.76
C GLN A 173 -12.69 -17.91 -1.48
N ARG A 174 -13.64 -18.79 -1.84
CA ARG A 174 -14.93 -18.41 -2.37
C ARG A 174 -15.46 -17.40 -1.38
N GLY A 175 -15.37 -16.12 -1.76
CA GLY A 175 -15.81 -15.03 -0.93
C GLY A 175 -17.22 -15.37 -0.52
N SER A 176 -17.43 -15.49 0.79
CA SER A 176 -18.76 -15.36 1.35
C SER A 176 -19.33 -14.11 0.71
N ARG A 177 -20.33 -14.31 -0.18
CA ARG A 177 -21.01 -13.26 -0.91
C ARG A 177 -21.73 -12.43 0.15
N ARG A 178 -21.01 -11.52 0.82
CA ARG A 178 -21.64 -10.43 1.53
C ARG A 178 -22.54 -9.76 0.50
N PRO A 179 -23.85 -9.67 0.75
CA PRO A 179 -24.78 -9.10 -0.22
C PRO A 179 -24.30 -7.68 -0.51
N ARG A 180 -23.87 -7.45 -1.76
CA ARG A 180 -23.46 -6.13 -2.29
C ARG A 180 -24.58 -5.07 -2.18
N HIS A 181 -25.76 -5.49 -1.74
CA HIS A 181 -26.93 -4.64 -1.59
C HIS A 181 -26.86 -3.70 -0.37
N CYS A 182 -26.17 -4.04 0.72
CA CYS A 182 -26.24 -3.20 1.93
C CYS A 182 -25.64 -1.81 1.71
N THR A 183 -24.40 -1.73 1.22
CA THR A 183 -23.75 -0.43 0.96
C THR A 183 -24.45 0.33 -0.16
N GLN A 184 -24.94 -0.38 -1.18
CA GLN A 184 -25.66 0.25 -2.29
C GLN A 184 -27.04 0.77 -1.87
N GLN A 185 -27.76 0.06 -0.99
CA GLN A 185 -29.01 0.51 -0.37
C GLN A 185 -28.80 1.68 0.57
N LEU A 186 -27.69 1.68 1.33
CA LEU A 186 -27.30 2.81 2.18
C LEU A 186 -27.08 4.08 1.35
N LEU A 187 -26.29 3.99 0.28
CA LEU A 187 -26.00 5.13 -0.60
C LEU A 187 -27.25 5.61 -1.34
N ALA A 188 -28.11 4.69 -1.79
CA ALA A 188 -29.39 5.04 -2.40
C ALA A 188 -30.35 5.71 -1.40
N ALA A 189 -30.39 5.22 -0.16
CA ALA A 189 -31.22 5.80 0.89
C ALA A 189 -30.72 7.17 1.35
N LEU A 190 -29.41 7.46 1.24
CA LEU A 190 -28.84 8.75 1.61
C LEU A 190 -28.89 9.80 0.48
N GLU A 191 -29.53 9.49 -0.65
CA GLU A 191 -29.64 10.39 -1.82
C GLU A 191 -28.30 11.04 -2.21
N VAL A 192 -27.20 10.29 -2.08
CA VAL A 192 -25.89 10.81 -2.46
C VAL A 192 -25.94 11.10 -3.95
N CYS A 193 -25.87 12.39 -4.31
CA CYS A 193 -25.83 12.82 -5.70
C CYS A 193 -24.73 12.03 -6.41
N ALA A 194 -25.04 11.43 -7.56
CA ALA A 194 -24.18 10.44 -8.22
C ALA A 194 -22.72 10.90 -8.48
N ASN A 195 -22.46 12.20 -8.37
CA ASN A 195 -21.16 12.83 -8.61
C ASN A 195 -20.70 13.77 -7.47
N GLY A 196 -21.32 13.74 -6.29
CA GLY A 196 -21.00 14.63 -5.17
C GLY A 196 -20.66 13.86 -3.89
N ASP A 197 -19.59 14.26 -3.21
CA ASP A 197 -19.21 13.74 -1.88
C ASP A 197 -20.10 14.30 -0.75
N GLU A 198 -21.09 15.13 -1.08
CA GLU A 198 -21.99 15.78 -0.12
C GLU A 198 -23.30 15.00 0.00
N VAL A 199 -23.65 14.65 1.25
CA VAL A 199 -24.95 14.07 1.60
C VAL A 199 -25.93 15.22 1.80
N THR A 200 -26.99 15.27 0.99
CA THR A 200 -28.04 16.27 1.13
C THR A 200 -29.00 15.86 2.24
N GLY A 201 -29.01 16.60 3.36
CA GLY A 201 -29.94 16.36 4.46
C GLY A 201 -29.49 16.95 5.79
N THR A 202 -30.41 17.04 6.73
CA THR A 202 -30.03 17.32 8.13
C THR A 202 -29.45 16.06 8.78
N MET A 203 -28.64 16.22 9.82
CA MET A 203 -28.05 15.08 10.55
C MET A 203 -29.15 14.12 11.07
N ASP A 204 -30.26 14.66 11.55
CA ASP A 204 -31.39 13.89 12.08
C ASP A 204 -32.05 13.01 11.00
N ASP A 205 -32.09 13.48 9.75
CA ASP A 205 -32.63 12.71 8.64
C ASP A 205 -31.73 11.51 8.30
N VAL A 206 -30.42 11.70 8.35
CA VAL A 206 -29.42 10.65 8.14
C VAL A 206 -29.56 9.58 9.22
N GLU A 207 -29.63 9.99 10.49
CA GLU A 207 -29.79 9.05 11.62
C GLU A 207 -31.09 8.23 11.52
N ARG A 208 -32.20 8.89 11.17
CA ARG A 208 -33.49 8.21 10.99
C ARG A 208 -33.47 7.19 9.85
N ARG A 209 -32.83 7.54 8.72
CA ARG A 209 -32.67 6.64 7.56
C ARG A 209 -31.78 5.44 7.91
N LEU A 210 -30.67 5.66 8.60
CA LEU A 210 -29.79 4.59 9.10
C LEU A 210 -30.52 3.63 10.03
N HIS A 211 -31.26 4.15 11.00
CA HIS A 211 -32.00 3.33 11.96
C HIS A 211 -33.07 2.44 11.27
N THR A 212 -33.69 2.95 10.19
CA THR A 212 -34.66 2.18 9.41
C THR A 212 -34.00 1.00 8.70
N LEU A 213 -32.85 1.24 8.04
CA LEU A 213 -32.08 0.19 7.36
C LEU A 213 -31.59 -0.91 8.30
N TYR A 214 -31.08 -0.54 9.48
CA TYR A 214 -30.64 -1.53 10.46
C TYR A 214 -31.80 -2.41 10.97
N LYS A 215 -32.99 -1.82 11.16
CA LYS A 215 -34.19 -2.55 11.58
C LYS A 215 -34.71 -3.52 10.51
N GLU A 216 -34.53 -3.19 9.23
CA GLU A 216 -34.89 -4.08 8.13
C GLU A 216 -33.94 -5.27 8.01
N MET A 217 -32.65 -5.09 8.34
CA MET A 217 -31.66 -6.17 8.32
C MET A 217 -31.78 -7.16 9.48
N GLU A 218 -32.43 -6.77 10.57
CA GLU A 218 -32.65 -7.63 11.75
C GLU A 218 -33.87 -8.56 11.59
N ARG A 219 -34.71 -8.34 10.56
CA ARG A 219 -35.82 -9.23 10.20
C ARG A 219 -35.39 -10.35 9.28
#